data_AF-A0A511D5E4-F1
#
_entry.id   AF-A0A511D5E4-F1
#
_cell.length_a   1.000
_cell.length_b   1.000
_cell.length_c   1.000
_cell.angle_alpha   90.00
_cell.angle_beta   90.00
_cell.angle_gamma   90.00
#
_symmetry.space_group_name_H-M   'P 1'
#
loop_
_entity.id
_entity.type
_entity.pdbx_description
1 polymer ?
#
loop_
_entity_poly.entity_id
_entity_poly.type
_entity_poly.pdbx_seq_one_letter_code
_entity_poly.pdbx_strand_id
1 'polypeptide(L)'
;MLARYARNKRLGDAVHQWAFCALTNSPGARAYYDTLRERGTGHHAALRQRGNRLVGILHGCLKTRTRYDETTAWAHRNIAAA
;
A
#
# COMPACT_ATOMS: atom_id res chain seq x y z
N MET A 1 -6.16 19.05 23.12
CA MET A 1 -6.23 18.74 21.67
C MET A 1 -4.94 18.04 21.25
N LEU A 2 -4.79 16.74 21.50
CA LEU A 2 -3.52 16.01 21.38
C LEU A 2 -3.70 14.73 20.56
N ALA A 3 -3.54 14.79 19.22
CA ALA A 3 -3.48 13.56 18.40
C ALA A 3 -2.92 13.75 16.97
N ARG A 4 -2.04 14.72 16.69
CA ARG A 4 -1.50 14.89 15.31
C ARG A 4 0.00 15.18 15.20
N TYR A 5 0.80 14.84 16.21
CA TYR A 5 2.26 15.04 16.14
C TYR A 5 3.07 13.76 15.82
N ALA A 6 2.43 12.59 15.77
CA ALA A 6 3.13 11.30 15.63
C ALA A 6 3.17 10.75 14.18
N ARG A 7 2.84 11.55 13.15
CA ARG A 7 3.12 11.14 11.76
C ARG A 7 4.47 11.73 11.36
N ASN A 8 5.49 10.90 11.29
CA ASN A 8 6.76 11.30 10.71
C ASN A 8 6.51 11.72 9.24
N LYS A 9 6.55 13.02 8.97
CA LYS A 9 6.22 13.58 7.65
C LYS A 9 7.11 13.00 6.55
N ARG A 10 8.41 12.83 6.84
CA ARG A 10 9.38 12.25 5.91
C ARG A 10 9.00 10.81 5.54
N LEU A 11 8.63 10.00 6.52
CA LEU A 11 8.15 8.65 6.27
C LEU A 11 6.84 8.66 5.48
N GLY A 12 5.92 9.56 5.84
CA GLY A 12 4.65 9.72 5.14
C GLY A 12 4.81 10.09 3.67
N ASP A 13 5.73 10.98 3.35
CA ASP A 13 6.03 11.44 1.99
C ASP A 13 6.80 10.37 1.21
N ALA A 14 7.77 9.71 1.84
CA ALA A 14 8.48 8.58 1.24
C ALA A 14 7.53 7.43 0.88
N VAL A 15 6.60 7.08 1.79
CA VAL A 15 5.57 6.06 1.53
C VAL A 15 4.59 6.51 0.44
N HIS A 16 4.29 7.80 0.35
CA HIS A 16 3.45 8.34 -0.72
C HIS A 16 4.13 8.18 -2.09
N GLN A 17 5.41 8.56 -2.18
CA GLN A 17 6.21 8.40 -3.39
C GLN A 17 6.38 6.93 -3.76
N TRP A 18 6.63 6.06 -2.77
CA TRP A 18 6.70 4.62 -2.99
C TRP A 18 5.37 4.06 -3.51
N ALA A 19 4.24 4.47 -2.94
CA ALA A 19 2.92 4.08 -3.41
C ALA A 19 2.61 4.62 -4.81
N PHE A 20 3.22 5.72 -5.24
CA PHE A 20 3.11 6.23 -6.59
C PHE A 20 3.96 5.42 -7.57
N CYS A 21 5.27 5.28 -7.31
CA CYS A 21 6.20 4.53 -8.17
C CYS A 21 5.83 3.06 -8.31
N ALA A 22 5.25 2.44 -7.28
CA ALA A 22 4.81 1.06 -7.38
C ALA A 22 3.67 0.88 -8.42
N LEU A 23 2.98 1.94 -8.89
CA LEU A 23 1.92 1.82 -9.92
C LEU A 23 2.46 1.20 -11.22
N THR A 24 3.73 1.47 -11.54
CA THR A 24 4.35 1.02 -12.78
C THR A 24 5.02 -0.34 -12.62
N ASN A 25 5.50 -0.67 -11.42
CA ASN A 25 6.34 -1.85 -11.20
C ASN A 25 5.59 -3.08 -10.68
N SER A 26 4.35 -2.93 -10.22
CA SER A 26 3.59 -3.99 -9.55
C SER A 26 2.16 -4.08 -10.11
N PRO A 27 1.84 -5.15 -10.88
CA PRO A 27 0.50 -5.37 -11.44
C PRO A 27 -0.58 -5.53 -10.35
N GLY A 28 -0.28 -6.23 -9.25
CA GLY A 28 -1.23 -6.44 -8.15
C GLY A 28 -1.61 -5.14 -7.45
N ALA A 29 -0.62 -4.25 -7.30
CA ALA A 29 -0.85 -2.95 -6.70
C ALA A 29 -1.57 -1.97 -7.63
N ARG A 30 -1.42 -2.13 -8.96
CA ARG A 30 -2.21 -1.40 -9.96
C ARG A 30 -3.68 -1.81 -9.91
N ALA A 31 -3.96 -3.12 -9.91
CA ALA A 31 -5.32 -3.63 -9.77
C ALA A 31 -6.01 -3.11 -8.49
N TYR A 32 -5.29 -3.06 -7.36
CA TYR A 32 -5.83 -2.43 -6.15
C TYR A 32 -6.19 -0.96 -6.38
N TYR A 33 -5.28 -0.19 -6.96
CA TYR A 33 -5.51 1.22 -7.22
C TYR A 33 -6.75 1.44 -8.09
N ASP A 34 -6.92 0.63 -9.14
CA ASP A 34 -8.08 0.74 -10.03
C ASP A 34 -9.40 0.40 -9.28
N THR A 35 -9.43 -0.66 -8.45
CA THR A 35 -10.62 -0.95 -7.61
C THR A 35 -10.97 0.17 -6.62
N LEU A 36 -9.96 0.91 -6.13
CA LEU A 36 -10.21 2.06 -5.24
C LEU A 36 -10.78 3.25 -6.02
N ARG A 37 -10.33 3.46 -7.25
CA ARG A 37 -10.88 4.48 -8.14
C ARG A 37 -12.31 4.17 -8.56
N GLU A 38 -12.62 2.91 -8.87
CA GLU A 38 -13.98 2.45 -9.17
C GLU A 38 -14.94 2.70 -8.00
N ARG A 39 -14.45 2.54 -6.76
CA ARG A 39 -15.20 2.87 -5.53
C ARG A 39 -15.38 4.38 -5.29
N GLY A 40 -14.90 5.24 -6.18
CA GLY A 40 -14.96 6.70 -6.04
C GLY A 40 -13.95 7.27 -5.03
N THR A 41 -12.93 6.50 -4.64
CA THR A 41 -11.91 6.98 -3.71
C THR A 41 -11.01 8.01 -4.39
N GLY A 42 -10.89 9.21 -3.80
CA GLY A 42 -10.01 10.26 -4.31
C GLY A 42 -8.54 9.81 -4.41
N HIS A 43 -7.81 10.35 -5.38
CA HIS A 43 -6.43 9.94 -5.71
C HIS A 43 -5.50 9.87 -4.49
N HIS A 44 -5.46 10.92 -3.68
CA HIS A 44 -4.61 10.95 -2.48
C HIS A 44 -5.05 9.97 -1.38
N ALA A 45 -6.36 9.71 -1.26
CA ALA A 45 -6.86 8.72 -0.31
C ALA A 45 -6.46 7.30 -0.75
N ALA A 46 -6.55 7.00 -2.04
CA ALA A 46 -6.12 5.72 -2.61
C ALA A 46 -4.61 5.50 -2.42
N LEU A 47 -3.78 6.52 -2.67
CA LEU A 47 -2.34 6.44 -2.44
C LEU A 47 -1.97 6.22 -0.97
N ARG A 48 -2.67 6.87 -0.03
CA ARG A 48 -2.47 6.63 1.41
C ARG A 48 -2.82 5.18 1.80
N GLN A 49 -3.96 4.68 1.36
CA GLN A 49 -4.41 3.33 1.68
C GLN A 49 -3.46 2.27 1.10
N ARG A 50 -2.99 2.49 -0.12
CA ARG A 50 -1.95 1.67 -0.74
C ARG A 50 -0.63 1.73 0.02
N GLY A 51 -0.15 2.93 0.36
CA GLY A 51 1.10 3.11 1.08
C GLY A 51 1.11 2.39 2.42
N ASN A 52 0.02 2.51 3.18
CA ASN A 52 -0.16 1.77 4.43
C ASN A 52 -0.08 0.25 4.22
N ARG A 53 -0.64 -0.25 3.12
CA ARG A 53 -0.58 -1.68 2.78
C ARG A 53 0.84 -2.14 2.43
N LEU A 54 1.55 -1.37 1.61
CA LEU A 54 2.95 -1.66 1.24
C LEU A 54 3.86 -1.72 2.46
N VAL A 55 3.68 -0.81 3.42
CA VAL A 55 4.40 -0.84 4.70
C VAL A 55 4.10 -2.14 5.46
N GLY A 56 2.85 -2.59 5.48
CA GLY A 56 2.47 -3.87 6.11
C GLY A 56 3.13 -5.09 5.46
N ILE A 57 3.22 -5.12 4.12
CA ILE A 57 3.91 -6.19 3.38
C ILE A 57 5.41 -6.17 3.66
N LEU A 58 6.04 -5.00 3.60
CA LEU A 58 7.46 -4.85 3.93
C LEU A 58 7.76 -5.29 5.36
N HIS A 59 6.91 -4.90 6.32
CA HIS A 59 7.05 -5.35 7.71
C HIS A 59 6.94 -6.87 7.83
N GLY A 60 6.02 -7.50 7.10
CA GLY A 60 5.92 -8.95 6.98
C GLY A 60 7.22 -9.58 6.48
N CYS A 61 7.72 -9.13 5.32
CA CYS A 61 8.98 -9.60 4.73
C CYS A 61 10.18 -9.42 5.66
N LEU A 62 10.28 -8.30 6.35
CA LEU A 62 11.36 -8.04 7.32
C LEU A 62 11.26 -8.98 8.53
N LYS A 63 10.06 -9.20 9.05
CA LYS A 63 9.83 -10.09 10.19
C LYS A 63 10.17 -11.54 9.87
N THR A 64 9.79 -12.02 8.70
CA THR A 64 10.04 -13.39 8.24
C THR A 64 11.41 -13.55 7.57
N ARG A 65 12.13 -12.44 7.35
CA ARG A 65 13.37 -12.37 6.55
C ARG A 65 13.24 -12.99 5.16
N THR A 66 12.04 -12.91 4.58
CA THR A 66 11.76 -13.43 3.24
C THR A 66 11.89 -12.32 2.20
N ARG A 67 12.33 -12.70 1.01
CA ARG A 67 12.34 -11.77 -0.13
C ARG A 67 10.90 -11.39 -0.49
N TYR A 68 10.75 -10.18 -1.03
CA TYR A 68 9.46 -9.74 -1.56
C TYR A 68 9.05 -10.64 -2.72
N ASP A 69 7.84 -11.16 -2.65
CA ASP A 69 7.20 -11.94 -3.70
C ASP A 69 5.84 -11.32 -3.98
N GLU A 70 5.65 -10.86 -5.20
CA GLU A 70 4.44 -10.19 -5.68
C GLU A 70 3.20 -11.07 -5.55
N THR A 71 3.36 -12.38 -5.76
CA THR A 71 2.24 -13.32 -5.69
C THR A 71 1.78 -13.50 -4.25
N THR A 72 2.70 -13.70 -3.31
CA THR A 72 2.39 -13.80 -1.87
C THR A 72 1.90 -12.46 -1.28
N ALA A 73 2.51 -11.34 -1.68
CA ALA A 73 2.17 -10.01 -1.20
C ALA A 73 0.71 -9.61 -1.49
N TRP A 74 0.18 -10.03 -2.64
CA TRP A 74 -1.17 -9.72 -3.08
C TRP A 74 -2.14 -10.91 -3.05
N ALA A 75 -1.68 -12.14 -2.78
CA ALA A 75 -2.49 -13.37 -2.73
C ALA A 75 -3.70 -13.26 -1.79
N HIS A 76 -3.53 -12.59 -0.64
CA HIS A 76 -4.59 -12.40 0.36
C HIS A 76 -5.81 -11.61 -0.15
N ARG A 77 -5.70 -10.99 -1.34
CA ARG A 77 -6.76 -10.20 -1.97
C ARG A 77 -7.68 -11.03 -2.87
N ASN A 78 -7.25 -12.23 -3.30
CA ASN A 78 -8.15 -13.18 -3.97
C ASN A 78 -9.27 -13.71 -3.05
N ILE A 79 -9.21 -13.42 -1.75
CA ILE A 79 -10.15 -13.95 -0.74
C ILE A 79 -11.27 -12.94 -0.42
N ALA A 80 -11.14 -11.66 -0.79
CA ALA A 80 -12.10 -10.61 -0.40
C ALA A 80 -13.18 -10.30 -1.46
N ALA A 81 -13.50 -11.29 -2.28
CA ALA A 81 -14.68 -11.31 -3.15
C ALA A 81 -15.47 -12.60 -2.87
N ALA A 82 -16.14 -12.62 -1.71
CA ALA A 82 -17.17 -13.58 -1.35
C ALA A 82 -18.31 -12.82 -0.68
#